data_AF-A0A101UQ45-F1
#
_entry.id   AF-A0A101UQ45-F1
#
_cell.length_a   1.000
_cell.length_b   1.000
_cell.length_c   1.000
_cell.angle_alpha   90.00
_cell.angle_beta   90.00
_cell.angle_gamma   90.00
#
_symmetry.space_group_name_H-M   'P 1'
#
loop_
_entity.id
_entity.type
_entity.pdbx_description
1 polymer ?
#
loop_
_entity_poly.entity_id
_entity_poly.type
_entity_poly.pdbx_seq_one_letter_code
_entity_poly.pdbx_strand_id
1 'polypeptide(L)' 'MANPTRDTTAGRVYNDLRTLACRNSRSTDEVMVEYVLERFLYRMAASPLGRDHFVLKGGLLLVPRQATFAR' A
#
# COMPACT_ATOMS: atom_id res chain seq x y z
N MET A 1 17.41 -2.44 11.75
CA MET A 1 16.72 -1.13 11.73
C MET A 1 15.95 -0.96 13.03
N ALA A 2 16.05 0.19 13.70
CA ALA A 2 15.24 0.49 14.88
C ALA A 2 13.75 0.49 14.50
N ASN A 3 12.89 -0.10 15.33
CA ASN A 3 11.45 -0.10 15.07
C ASN A 3 10.92 1.33 15.31
N PRO A 4 10.27 1.98 14.33
CA PRO A 4 9.73 3.32 14.54
C PRO A 4 8.66 3.29 15.64
N THR A 5 8.58 4.36 16.44
CA THR A 5 7.63 4.44 17.57
C THR A 5 6.18 4.39 17.05
N ARG A 6 5.26 3.85 17.85
CA ARG A 6 3.82 3.78 17.50
C ARG A 6 3.06 5.07 17.81
N ASP A 7 3.76 6.13 18.19
CA ASP A 7 3.15 7.41 18.58
C ASP A 7 2.55 8.13 17.37
N THR A 8 3.17 7.96 16.20
CA THR A 8 2.71 8.55 14.94
C THR A 8 1.85 7.57 14.13
N THR A 9 0.92 8.10 13.33
CA THR A 9 0.13 7.29 12.39
C THR A 9 1.03 6.54 11.42
N ALA A 10 2.07 7.20 10.90
CA ALA A 10 3.05 6.57 10.01
C ALA A 10 3.77 5.40 10.69
N GLY A 11 4.19 5.57 11.95
CA GLY A 11 4.83 4.51 12.73
C GLY A 11 3.90 3.33 13.01
N ARG A 12 2.62 3.56 13.31
CA ARG A 12 1.63 2.49 13.45
C ARG A 12 1.45 1.71 12.14
N VAL A 13 1.18 2.41 11.04
CA VAL A 13 0.98 1.80 9.72
C VAL A 13 2.20 0.99 9.29
N TYR A 14 3.41 1.54 9.42
CA TYR A 14 4.63 0.82 9.07
C TYR A 14 4.79 -0.47 9.89
N ASN A 15 4.59 -0.39 11.21
CA ASN A 15 4.70 -1.56 12.09
C ASN A 15 3.65 -2.62 11.74
N ASP A 16 2.43 -2.22 11.41
CA ASP A 16 1.36 -3.15 11.05
C ASP A 16 1.63 -3.82 9.69
N LEU A 17 2.14 -3.08 8.71
CA LEU A 17 2.58 -3.62 7.40
C LEU A 17 3.76 -4.59 7.56
N ARG A 18 4.71 -4.27 8.43
CA ARG A 18 5.83 -5.16 8.76
C ARG A 18 5.34 -6.46 9.43
N THR A 19 4.41 -6.36 10.38
CA THR A 19 3.81 -7.54 11.01
C THR A 19 3.05 -8.40 9.98
N LEU A 20 2.33 -7.77 9.05
CA LEU A 20 1.64 -8.48 7.97
C LEU A 20 2.63 -9.20 7.04
N ALA A 21 3.70 -8.53 6.62
CA ALA A 21 4.74 -9.13 5.80
C ALA A 21 5.36 -10.36 6.46
N CYS A 22 5.66 -10.26 7.76
CA CYS A 22 6.20 -11.37 8.55
C CYS A 22 5.22 -12.54 8.64
N ARG A 23 3.93 -12.29 8.89
CA ARG A 23 2.89 -13.35 8.96
C ARG A 23 2.69 -14.09 7.65
N ASN A 24 2.89 -13.40 6.53
CA ASN A 24 2.71 -13.96 5.20
C ASN A 24 4.02 -14.46 4.58
N SER A 25 5.13 -14.46 5.32
CA SER A 25 6.47 -14.81 4.82
C SER A 25 6.88 -14.02 3.57
N ARG A 26 6.49 -12.74 3.50
CA ARG A 26 6.79 -11.80 2.39
C ARG A 26 7.83 -10.76 2.79
N SER A 27 8.44 -10.14 1.79
CA SER A 27 9.30 -8.97 2.03
C SER A 27 8.48 -7.79 2.54
N THR A 28 8.99 -7.06 3.54
CA THR A 28 8.34 -5.84 4.02
C THR A 28 8.31 -4.76 2.93
N ASP A 29 9.36 -4.67 2.12
CA ASP A 29 9.44 -3.66 1.04
C ASP A 29 8.38 -3.92 -0.05
N GLU A 30 8.16 -5.19 -0.38
CA GLU A 30 7.12 -5.60 -1.34
C GLU A 30 5.72 -5.20 -0.84
N VAL A 31 5.42 -5.52 0.43
CA VAL A 31 4.15 -5.17 1.07
C VAL A 31 3.97 -3.64 1.17
N MET A 32 5.04 -2.91 1.43
CA MET A 32 5.03 -1.43 1.46
C MET A 32 4.74 -0.85 0.07
N VAL A 33 5.38 -1.37 -0.98
CA VAL A 33 5.14 -0.92 -2.37
C VAL A 33 3.70 -1.18 -2.77
N GLU A 34 3.15 -2.37 -2.50
CA GLU A 34 1.74 -2.69 -2.75
C GLU A 34 0.81 -1.72 -2.02
N TYR A 35 1.04 -1.50 -0.73
CA TYR A 35 0.25 -0.59 0.08
C TYR A 35 0.24 0.85 -0.50
N VAL A 36 1.41 1.36 -0.87
CA VAL A 36 1.54 2.71 -1.43
C VAL A 36 0.80 2.81 -2.77
N LEU A 37 0.96 1.81 -3.64
CA LEU A 37 0.29 1.78 -4.95
C LEU A 37 -1.23 1.72 -4.79
N GLU A 38 -1.74 0.85 -3.92
CA GLU A 38 -3.17 0.74 -3.65
C GLU A 38 -3.74 2.06 -3.11
N ARG A 39 -3.08 2.67 -2.11
CA ARG A 39 -3.51 3.95 -1.55
C ARG A 39 -3.41 5.11 -2.54
N PHE A 40 -2.42 5.09 -3.42
CA PHE A 40 -2.31 6.06 -4.51
C PHE A 40 -3.48 5.91 -5.49
N LEU A 41 -3.73 4.69 -5.99
CA LEU A 41 -4.82 4.43 -6.92
C LEU A 41 -6.19 4.75 -6.31
N TYR A 42 -6.39 4.44 -5.03
CA TYR A 42 -7.59 4.83 -4.29
C TYR A 42 -7.79 6.35 -4.27
N ARG A 43 -6.74 7.12 -3.95
CA ARG A 43 -6.81 8.59 -3.95
C ARG A 43 -7.06 9.16 -5.35
N MET A 44 -6.45 8.57 -6.38
CA MET A 44 -6.68 8.96 -7.78
C MET A 44 -8.13 8.70 -8.19
N ALA A 45 -8.70 7.54 -7.84
CA ALA A 45 -10.09 7.21 -8.14
C ALA A 45 -11.08 8.13 -7.41
N ALA A 46 -10.77 8.55 -6.18
CA ALA A 46 -11.61 9.47 -5.42
C ALA A 46 -11.56 10.91 -5.95
N SER A 47 -10.40 11.35 -6.45
CA SER A 47 -10.17 12.71 -6.94
C SER A 47 -10.86 12.98 -8.29
N PRO A 48 -11.49 14.16 -8.49
CA PRO A 48 -12.03 14.55 -9.80
C PRO A 48 -10.97 14.52 -10.92
N LEU A 49 -9.79 15.10 -10.65
CA LEU A 49 -8.70 15.12 -11.63
C LEU A 49 -8.20 13.72 -11.99
N GLY A 50 -8.22 12.80 -11.03
CA GLY A 50 -7.80 11.42 -11.30
C GLY A 50 -8.82 10.69 -12.17
N ARG A 51 -10.12 10.91 -11.97
CA ARG A 51 -11.14 10.30 -12.84
C ARG A 51 -11.03 10.77 -14.29
N ASP A 52 -10.74 12.05 -14.49
CA ASP A 52 -10.77 12.65 -15.82
C ASP A 52 -9.43 12.52 -16.58
N HIS A 53 -8.30 12.38 -15.86
CA HIS A 53 -6.97 12.46 -16.48
C HIS A 53 -6.03 11.28 -16.16
N PHE A 54 -6.38 10.37 -15.25
CA PHE A 54 -5.50 9.26 -14.90
C PHE A 54 -5.95 7.96 -15.56
N VAL A 55 -5.07 7.41 -16.41
CA VAL A 55 -5.28 6.10 -17.03
C VAL A 55 -4.26 5.10 -16.48
N LEU A 56 -4.76 4.09 -15.76
CA LEU A 56 -3.95 2.97 -15.29
C LEU A 56 -3.55 2.07 -16.48
N LYS A 57 -2.26 1.78 -16.63
CA LYS A 57 -1.72 0.96 -17.72
C LYS A 57 -0.57 0.07 -17.26
N GLY A 58 -0.07 -0.74 -18.20
CA GLY A 58 1.18 -1.49 -18.06
C GLY A 58 1.12 -2.61 -17.02
N GLY A 59 2.28 -2.97 -16.47
CA GLY A 59 2.42 -4.06 -15.51
C GLY A 59 1.61 -3.88 -14.22
N LEU A 60 1.20 -2.66 -13.89
CA LEU A 60 0.35 -2.38 -12.72
C LEU A 60 -1.07 -2.96 -12.88
N LEU A 61 -1.56 -3.16 -14.12
CA LEU A 61 -2.81 -3.89 -14.39
C LEU A 61 -2.68 -5.40 -14.16
N LEU A 62 -1.45 -5.93 -14.20
CA LEU A 62 -1.17 -7.36 -14.10
C LEU A 62 -0.75 -7.77 -12.68
N VAL A 63 -0.64 -6.82 -11.75
CA VAL A 63 -0.29 -7.13 -10.36
C VAL A 63 -1.46 -7.90 -9.73
N PRO A 64 -1.25 -9.15 -9.27
CA PRO A 64 -2.28 -9.88 -8.56
C PRO A 64 -2.59 -9.15 -7.26
N ARG A 65 -3.87 -8.86 -7.01
CA ARG A 65 -4.32 -8.17 -5.80
C ARG A 65 -4.36 -9.17 -4.64
N GLN A 66 -3.26 -9.32 -3.90
CA GLN A 66 -3.17 -10.25 -2.76
C GLN A 66 -3.53 -9.60 -1.42
N ALA A 67 -3.50 -8.28 -1.32
CA ALA A 67 -3.59 -7.59 -0.04
C ALA A 67 -4.92 -6.84 0.09
N THR A 68 -5.86 -7.41 0.83
CA THR A 68 -7.06 -6.70 1.27
C THR A 68 -6.68 -5.85 2.48
N PHE A 69 -6.28 -4.60 2.25
CA PHE A 69 -5.95 -3.63 3.31
C PHE A 69 -7.15 -2.81 3.81
N ALA A 70 -8.33 -3.08 3.28
CA ALA A 70 -9.59 -2.45 3.67
C ALA A 70 -10.38 -3.38 4.61
N ARG A 71 -9.94 -3.45 5.87
CA ARG A 71 -10.85 -3.70 6.99
C ARG A 71 -10.37 -2.96 8.23
#